data_AF-A0A820I9U0-F1
#
_entry.id   AF-A0A820I9U0-F1
#
_cell.length_a   1.000
_cell.length_b   1.000
_cell.length_c   1.000
_cell.angle_alpha   90.00
_cell.angle_beta   90.00
_cell.angle_gamma   90.00
#
_symmetry.space_group_name_H-M   'P 1'
#
loop_
_entity.id
_entity.type
_entity.pdbx_description
1 polymer ?
#
loop_
_entity_poly.entity_id
_entity_poly.type
_entity_poly.pdbx_seq_one_letter_code
_entity_poly.pdbx_strand_id
1 'polypeptide(L)'
;YIFKHLFHGLRYLDFAEQLIQTQSIYNYKRVTYIFDQMKEIRDEPPVNSSMERVAEFVNLKSIEFRSKLDVLVPTNIIKGSFEAMITFDCNNNNIENLEKLCNNTKYKLILIHAGIDQDKNKSEQLIVSCQYHGEYPLIIRQIEQEIYHDFQDFNIVRLQIESLVSNEGVPEGFTERKLFWNRSNYFIFYYLIPLEKDGKGENLKKIVNTYRSKHRFNSDNIDLLHNEFKQINNENLHYISIMRLFNVGREKALVINDEIIENSNRNNLPLTLMKSSFIVYEKNIGLNHK
;
A
#
# COMPACT_ATOMS: atom_id res chain seq x y z
N TYR A 1 27.91 -8.68 -17.77
CA TYR A 1 26.57 -8.38 -17.24
C TYR A 1 26.63 -7.76 -15.83
N ILE A 2 27.34 -8.39 -14.88
CA ILE A 2 27.56 -7.89 -13.49
C ILE A 2 28.17 -6.47 -13.45
N PHE A 3 29.19 -6.19 -14.27
CA PHE A 3 29.84 -4.86 -14.32
C PHE A 3 28.93 -3.72 -14.77
N LYS A 4 27.96 -3.97 -15.67
CA LYS A 4 27.05 -2.92 -16.16
C LYS A 4 26.04 -2.49 -15.08
N HIS A 5 25.65 -3.41 -14.20
CA HIS A 5 24.81 -3.11 -13.04
C HIS A 5 25.60 -2.46 -11.89
N LEU A 6 26.89 -2.80 -11.74
CA LEU A 6 27.79 -2.13 -10.80
C LEU A 6 27.94 -0.63 -11.13
N PHE A 7 28.15 -0.29 -12.41
CA PHE A 7 28.33 1.10 -12.86
C PHE A 7 27.09 1.99 -12.65
N HIS A 8 25.88 1.43 -12.77
CA HIS A 8 24.65 2.18 -12.49
C HIS A 8 24.43 2.40 -10.99
N GLY A 9 24.80 1.44 -10.14
CA GLY A 9 24.81 1.63 -8.69
C GLY A 9 25.85 2.65 -8.22
N LEU A 10 27.04 2.65 -8.85
CA LEU A 10 28.13 3.58 -8.55
C LEU A 10 27.80 5.03 -8.93
N ARG A 11 27.15 5.26 -10.09
CA ARG A 11 26.66 6.61 -10.42
C ARG A 11 25.61 7.13 -9.45
N TYR A 12 24.80 6.24 -8.87
CA TYR A 12 23.85 6.60 -7.82
C TYR A 12 24.56 6.98 -6.51
N LEU A 13 25.67 6.30 -6.20
CA LEU A 13 26.53 6.62 -5.06
C LEU A 13 27.30 7.94 -5.26
N ASP A 14 27.77 8.24 -6.47
CA ASP A 14 28.40 9.54 -6.80
C ASP A 14 27.38 10.69 -6.73
N PHE A 15 26.14 10.46 -7.17
CA PHE A 15 25.06 11.44 -7.09
C PHE A 15 24.61 11.68 -5.64
N ALA A 16 24.52 10.60 -4.84
CA ALA A 16 24.32 10.68 -3.40
C ALA A 16 25.48 11.40 -2.71
N GLU A 17 26.73 11.16 -3.12
CA GLU A 17 27.92 11.85 -2.59
C GLU A 17 27.89 13.36 -2.86
N GLN A 18 27.48 13.79 -4.07
CA GLN A 18 27.31 15.22 -4.38
C GLN A 18 26.18 15.88 -3.57
N LEU A 19 25.06 15.18 -3.37
CA LEU A 19 23.95 15.65 -2.51
C LEU A 19 24.35 15.72 -1.03
N ILE A 20 25.19 14.80 -0.57
CA ILE A 20 25.66 14.72 0.82
C ILE A 20 26.74 15.77 1.12
N GLN A 21 27.67 16.02 0.19
CA GLN A 21 28.72 17.03 0.36
C GLN A 21 28.17 18.46 0.41
N THR A 22 27.03 18.71 -0.24
CA THR A 22 26.41 20.04 -0.29
C THR A 22 25.49 20.32 0.91
N GLN A 23 25.07 19.32 1.69
CA GLN A 23 24.15 19.50 2.83
C GLN A 23 24.42 18.61 4.08
N SER A 24 25.56 18.79 4.75
CA SER A 24 25.66 18.53 6.22
C SER A 24 25.89 17.07 6.70
N ILE A 25 26.82 16.31 6.12
CA ILE A 25 27.33 15.08 6.78
C ILE A 25 28.85 15.08 6.82
N TYR A 26 29.42 15.35 8.00
CA TYR A 26 30.87 15.34 8.24
C TYR A 26 31.49 13.93 8.35
N ASN A 27 30.67 12.86 8.41
CA ASN A 27 31.11 11.47 8.67
C ASN A 27 30.62 10.45 7.62
N TYR A 28 30.52 10.84 6.35
CA TYR A 28 30.24 9.87 5.28
C TYR A 28 31.55 9.22 4.80
N LYS A 29 31.63 7.89 4.84
CA LYS A 29 32.77 7.13 4.27
C LYS A 29 32.68 7.27 2.74
N ARG A 30 33.68 7.92 2.14
CA ARG A 30 33.77 8.17 0.69
C ARG A 30 33.57 6.89 -0.12
N VAL A 31 33.03 7.00 -1.33
CA VAL A 31 32.87 5.86 -2.26
C VAL A 31 34.20 5.12 -2.47
N THR A 32 35.32 5.85 -2.44
CA THR A 32 36.68 5.29 -2.46
C THR A 32 36.94 4.29 -1.33
N TYR A 33 36.43 4.54 -0.13
CA TYR A 33 36.57 3.63 1.01
C TYR A 33 35.77 2.33 0.81
N ILE A 34 34.60 2.39 0.15
CA ILE A 34 33.83 1.19 -0.22
C ILE A 34 34.62 0.35 -1.22
N PHE A 35 35.25 1.00 -2.20
CA PHE A 35 36.11 0.31 -3.17
C PHE A 35 37.33 -0.34 -2.52
N ASP A 36 37.95 0.31 -1.54
CA ASP A 36 39.07 -0.26 -0.80
C ASP A 36 38.63 -1.50 -0.01
N GLN A 37 37.48 -1.46 0.65
CA GLN A 37 36.93 -2.64 1.34
C GLN A 37 36.50 -3.77 0.39
N MET A 38 35.93 -3.44 -0.77
CA MET A 38 35.63 -4.44 -1.80
C MET A 38 36.91 -5.11 -2.32
N LYS A 39 38.00 -4.34 -2.46
CA LYS A 39 39.30 -4.84 -2.88
C LYS A 39 39.89 -5.77 -1.82
N GLU A 40 39.83 -5.40 -0.55
CA GLU A 40 40.22 -6.26 0.58
C GLU A 40 39.44 -7.59 0.58
N ILE A 41 38.11 -7.55 0.50
CA ILE A 41 37.27 -8.76 0.49
C ILE A 41 37.56 -9.64 -0.73
N ARG A 42 37.80 -9.04 -1.90
CA ARG A 42 38.14 -9.78 -3.13
C ARG A 42 39.48 -10.50 -3.00
N ASP A 43 40.44 -9.86 -2.36
CA ASP A 43 41.81 -10.35 -2.24
C ASP A 43 41.97 -11.33 -1.05
N GLU A 44 40.91 -11.54 -0.24
CA GLU A 44 40.86 -12.56 0.82
C GLU A 44 40.70 -14.00 0.27
N PRO A 45 41.52 -14.96 0.73
CA PRO A 45 41.33 -16.37 0.38
C PRO A 45 40.16 -17.01 1.16
N PRO A 46 39.42 -17.97 0.56
CA PRO A 46 39.61 -18.52 -0.78
C PRO A 46 38.95 -17.65 -1.86
N VAL A 47 39.75 -17.31 -2.89
CA VAL A 47 39.40 -16.39 -3.99
C VAL A 47 38.11 -16.81 -4.73
N ASN A 48 37.79 -18.11 -4.78
CA ASN A 48 36.58 -18.60 -5.44
C ASN A 48 35.28 -18.18 -4.75
N SER A 49 35.33 -17.82 -3.46
CA SER A 49 34.19 -17.30 -2.68
C SER A 49 34.20 -15.77 -2.55
N SER A 50 35.28 -15.11 -2.95
CA SER A 50 35.51 -13.70 -2.65
C SER A 50 34.58 -12.78 -3.44
N MET A 51 34.21 -13.15 -4.67
CA MET A 51 33.26 -12.38 -5.48
C MET A 51 31.81 -12.46 -4.97
N GLU A 52 31.39 -13.58 -4.39
CA GLU A 52 30.07 -13.70 -3.75
C GLU A 52 29.99 -12.84 -2.49
N ARG A 53 31.06 -12.84 -1.69
CA ARG A 53 31.20 -11.98 -0.50
C ARG A 53 31.24 -10.49 -0.85
N VAL A 54 31.88 -10.12 -1.97
CA VAL A 54 31.82 -8.75 -2.50
C VAL A 54 30.38 -8.37 -2.90
N ALA A 55 29.63 -9.27 -3.54
CA ALA A 55 28.25 -9.00 -3.93
C ALA A 55 27.33 -8.84 -2.70
N GLU A 56 27.50 -9.69 -1.69
CA GLU A 56 26.79 -9.59 -0.42
C GLU A 56 27.12 -8.28 0.31
N PHE A 57 28.40 -7.91 0.39
CA PHE A 57 28.85 -6.65 0.98
C PHE A 57 28.24 -5.42 0.27
N VAL A 58 28.24 -5.41 -1.06
CA VAL A 58 27.61 -4.33 -1.85
C VAL A 58 26.11 -4.23 -1.57
N ASN A 59 25.41 -5.36 -1.47
CA ASN A 59 23.98 -5.37 -1.13
C ASN A 59 23.73 -4.81 0.27
N LEU A 60 24.48 -5.26 1.28
CA LEU A 60 24.35 -4.78 2.66
C LEU A 60 24.64 -3.27 2.77
N LYS A 61 25.70 -2.80 2.12
CA LYS A 61 26.04 -1.36 2.10
C LYS A 61 25.03 -0.52 1.34
N SER A 62 24.47 -1.04 0.26
CA SER A 62 23.40 -0.36 -0.49
C SER A 62 22.14 -0.21 0.36
N ILE A 63 21.76 -1.24 1.14
CA ILE A 63 20.64 -1.17 2.09
C ILE A 63 20.94 -0.14 3.20
N GLU A 64 22.14 -0.16 3.77
CA GLU A 64 22.57 0.80 4.80
C GLU A 64 22.49 2.24 4.29
N PHE A 65 23.05 2.54 3.11
CA PHE A 65 23.01 3.89 2.55
C PHE A 65 21.62 4.33 2.16
N ARG A 66 20.79 3.44 1.60
CA ARG A 66 19.39 3.75 1.32
C ARG A 66 18.64 4.14 2.59
N SER A 67 18.82 3.37 3.67
CA SER A 67 18.21 3.69 4.97
C SER A 67 18.66 5.04 5.53
N LYS A 68 19.93 5.43 5.34
CA LYS A 68 20.46 6.72 5.78
C LYS A 68 19.98 7.87 4.88
N LEU A 69 19.93 7.67 3.57
CA LEU A 69 19.42 8.65 2.61
C LEU A 69 17.93 8.92 2.84
N ASP A 70 17.13 7.89 3.10
CA ASP A 70 15.70 8.00 3.42
C ASP A 70 15.45 8.88 4.67
N VAL A 71 16.41 8.95 5.59
CA VAL A 71 16.36 9.82 6.79
C VAL A 71 16.73 11.27 6.49
N LEU A 72 17.57 11.52 5.48
CA LEU A 72 18.22 12.83 5.24
C LEU A 72 17.58 13.64 4.12
N VAL A 73 17.15 12.96 3.06
CA VAL A 73 16.34 13.52 1.99
C VAL A 73 15.21 12.52 1.82
N PRO A 74 14.05 12.71 2.46
CA PRO A 74 12.95 11.80 2.24
C PRO A 74 12.52 11.98 0.79
N THR A 75 13.03 11.13 -0.10
CA THR A 75 12.73 11.11 -1.53
C THR A 75 11.30 10.63 -1.80
N ASN A 76 10.63 10.18 -0.73
CA ASN A 76 9.27 9.68 -0.71
C ASN A 76 8.30 10.67 -0.06
N ILE A 77 8.57 11.98 -0.11
CA ILE A 77 7.62 12.96 0.43
C ILE A 77 6.36 12.95 -0.43
N ILE A 78 5.21 12.73 0.22
CA ILE A 78 3.90 12.93 -0.40
C ILE A 78 3.19 14.05 0.33
N LYS A 79 2.65 15.02 -0.41
CA LYS A 79 1.88 16.14 0.15
C LYS A 79 0.46 16.12 -0.39
N GLY A 80 -0.51 16.28 0.51
CA GLY A 80 -1.92 16.38 0.14
C GLY A 80 -2.84 15.69 1.13
N SER A 81 -3.86 15.02 0.59
CA SER A 81 -4.93 14.40 1.38
C SER A 81 -4.69 12.90 1.60
N PHE A 82 -4.88 12.46 2.82
CA PHE A 82 -4.73 11.06 3.23
C PHE A 82 -6.04 10.56 3.82
N GLU A 83 -6.29 9.26 3.71
CA GLU A 83 -7.39 8.59 4.40
C GLU A 83 -6.82 7.47 5.25
N ALA A 84 -7.14 7.48 6.55
CA ALA A 84 -6.84 6.40 7.46
C ALA A 84 -8.05 5.46 7.52
N MET A 85 -7.81 4.18 7.24
CA MET A 85 -8.77 3.10 7.37
C MET A 85 -8.33 2.18 8.50
N ILE A 86 -9.17 2.07 9.52
CA ILE A 86 -8.92 1.35 10.77
C ILE A 86 -9.87 0.16 10.81
N THR A 87 -9.35 -1.06 10.85
CA THR A 87 -10.17 -2.27 10.96
C THR A 87 -10.13 -2.79 12.38
N PHE A 88 -11.30 -3.11 12.93
CA PHE A 88 -11.47 -3.62 14.29
C PHE A 88 -11.88 -5.09 14.31
N ASP A 89 -11.47 -5.80 15.36
CA ASP A 89 -11.95 -7.14 15.65
C ASP A 89 -13.35 -7.05 16.25
N CYS A 90 -14.33 -7.68 15.60
CA CYS A 90 -15.73 -7.58 15.98
C CYS A 90 -16.15 -8.82 16.78
N ASN A 91 -15.83 -8.82 18.08
CA ASN A 91 -16.61 -9.61 19.03
C ASN A 91 -17.88 -8.80 19.37
N ASN A 92 -19.06 -9.44 19.26
CA ASN A 92 -20.41 -8.86 19.17
C ASN A 92 -20.81 -7.69 20.11
N ASN A 93 -20.04 -7.32 21.13
CA ASN A 93 -20.38 -6.28 22.11
C ASN A 93 -19.77 -4.88 21.83
N ASN A 94 -18.95 -4.71 20.79
CA ASN A 94 -18.23 -3.44 20.55
C ASN A 94 -18.83 -2.55 19.45
N ILE A 95 -19.79 -3.04 18.64
CA ILE A 95 -20.29 -2.30 17.48
C ILE A 95 -21.09 -1.05 17.89
N GLU A 96 -22.04 -1.17 18.82
CA GLU A 96 -22.87 -0.03 19.24
C GLU A 96 -22.05 1.09 19.90
N ASN A 97 -21.01 0.73 20.66
CA ASN A 97 -20.12 1.70 21.29
C ASN A 97 -19.27 2.43 20.26
N LEU A 98 -18.81 1.72 19.23
CA LEU A 98 -18.04 2.30 18.14
C LEU A 98 -18.91 3.21 17.25
N GLU A 99 -20.15 2.80 16.97
CA GLU A 99 -21.15 3.65 16.31
C GLU A 99 -21.39 4.96 17.08
N LYS A 100 -21.60 4.88 18.40
CA LYS A 100 -21.80 6.06 19.24
C LYS A 100 -20.60 7.00 19.21
N LEU A 101 -19.38 6.46 19.24
CA LEU A 101 -18.15 7.24 19.15
C LEU A 101 -18.04 7.93 17.77
N CYS A 102 -18.33 7.22 16.69
CA CYS A 102 -18.25 7.77 15.33
C CYS A 102 -19.33 8.82 15.03
N ASN A 103 -20.55 8.68 15.57
CA ASN A 103 -21.69 9.54 15.24
C ASN A 103 -21.49 11.04 15.57
N ASN A 104 -20.54 11.38 16.45
CA ASN A 104 -20.25 12.77 16.86
C ASN A 104 -18.82 13.22 16.56
N THR A 105 -18.12 12.51 15.68
CA THR A 105 -16.71 12.77 15.38
C THR A 105 -16.49 12.86 13.87
N LYS A 106 -15.25 13.11 13.45
CA LYS A 106 -14.86 13.10 12.04
C LYS A 106 -14.79 11.70 11.41
N TYR A 107 -15.02 10.66 12.22
CA TYR A 107 -14.88 9.27 11.85
C TYR A 107 -16.13 8.75 11.14
N LYS A 108 -15.95 8.23 9.92
CA LYS A 108 -17.01 7.57 9.17
C LYS A 108 -16.95 6.07 9.41
N LEU A 109 -18.02 5.52 9.95
CA LEU A 109 -18.17 4.07 10.13
C LEU A 109 -18.58 3.38 8.82
N ILE A 110 -17.93 2.26 8.52
CA ILE A 110 -18.15 1.39 7.36
C ILE A 110 -18.26 -0.06 7.85
N LEU A 111 -19.41 -0.68 7.61
CA LEU A 111 -19.65 -2.09 7.93
C LEU A 111 -19.41 -2.96 6.69
N ILE A 112 -18.50 -3.93 6.81
CA ILE A 112 -18.19 -4.91 5.77
C ILE A 112 -18.68 -6.28 6.23
N HIS A 113 -19.63 -6.85 5.49
CA HIS A 113 -20.02 -8.25 5.68
C HIS A 113 -19.31 -9.09 4.64
N ALA A 114 -18.34 -9.90 5.05
CA ALA A 114 -17.77 -10.89 4.15
C ALA A 114 -18.66 -12.15 4.15
N GLY A 115 -19.39 -12.37 3.05
CA GLY A 115 -20.09 -13.63 2.76
C GLY A 115 -21.61 -13.57 2.87
N ILE A 116 -22.28 -13.84 1.74
CA ILE A 116 -23.73 -14.09 1.64
C ILE A 116 -24.05 -15.59 1.82
N ASP A 117 -23.05 -16.41 2.17
CA ASP A 117 -23.31 -17.82 2.50
C ASP A 117 -23.72 -17.91 3.96
N GLN A 118 -24.98 -18.31 4.15
CA GLN A 118 -25.66 -18.38 5.44
C GLN A 118 -25.00 -19.36 6.44
N ASP A 119 -24.03 -20.17 6.01
CA ASP A 119 -23.55 -21.33 6.76
C ASP A 119 -22.08 -21.31 7.19
N LYS A 120 -21.31 -20.24 6.96
CA LYS A 120 -19.92 -20.17 7.46
C LYS A 120 -19.60 -18.79 8.00
N ASN A 121 -19.46 -18.71 9.32
CA ASN A 121 -18.82 -17.66 10.10
C ASN A 121 -18.71 -16.32 9.37
N LYS A 122 -19.81 -15.55 9.41
CA LYS A 122 -19.82 -14.15 8.95
C LYS A 122 -18.69 -13.42 9.66
N SER A 123 -17.57 -13.17 8.98
CA SER A 123 -16.58 -12.25 9.50
C SER A 123 -17.10 -10.85 9.16
N GLU A 124 -17.79 -10.26 10.13
CA GLU A 124 -18.12 -8.85 10.08
C GLU A 124 -16.84 -8.09 10.38
N GLN A 125 -16.34 -7.35 9.38
CA GLN A 125 -15.24 -6.43 9.57
C GLN A 125 -15.81 -5.04 9.70
N LEU A 126 -15.55 -4.41 10.83
CA LEU A 126 -15.92 -3.03 11.05
C LEU A 126 -14.71 -2.16 10.73
N ILE A 127 -14.91 -1.22 9.82
CA ILE A 127 -13.91 -0.27 9.39
C ILE A 127 -14.34 1.14 9.77
N VAL A 128 -13.43 1.90 10.36
CA VAL A 128 -13.56 3.35 10.50
C VAL A 128 -12.66 4.03 9.48
N SER A 129 -13.19 5.02 8.77
CA SER A 129 -12.45 5.86 7.85
C SER A 129 -12.38 7.30 8.37
N CYS A 130 -11.25 7.97 8.18
CA CYS A 130 -11.08 9.40 8.46
C CYS A 130 -10.12 10.05 7.48
N GLN A 131 -10.42 11.29 7.09
CA GLN A 131 -9.58 12.09 6.20
C GLN A 131 -8.60 12.98 6.98
N TYR A 132 -7.41 13.15 6.42
CA TYR A 132 -6.30 13.93 6.95
C TYR A 132 -5.66 14.75 5.84
N HIS A 133 -5.00 15.85 6.19
CA HIS A 133 -4.19 16.64 5.27
C HIS A 133 -2.81 16.85 5.89
N GLY A 134 -1.76 16.69 5.09
CA GLY A 134 -0.39 16.89 5.57
C GLY A 134 0.66 16.33 4.64
N GLU A 135 1.74 15.83 5.25
CA GLU A 135 2.93 15.38 4.54
C GLU A 135 3.41 14.02 5.08
N TYR A 136 3.57 13.04 4.20
CA TYR A 136 4.24 11.78 4.51
C TYR A 136 5.76 11.98 4.54
N PRO A 137 6.51 11.40 5.50
CA PRO A 137 6.05 10.42 6.50
C PRO A 137 5.51 10.99 7.81
N LEU A 138 5.59 12.31 8.03
CA LEU A 138 5.23 12.94 9.31
C LEU A 138 3.77 12.69 9.72
N ILE A 139 2.85 12.74 8.75
CA ILE A 139 1.41 12.54 8.95
C ILE A 139 1.08 11.16 9.53
N ILE A 140 1.92 10.15 9.28
CA ILE A 140 1.71 8.79 9.80
C ILE A 140 1.74 8.79 11.34
N ARG A 141 2.73 9.45 11.94
CA ARG A 141 2.86 9.51 13.40
C ARG A 141 1.70 10.27 14.04
N GLN A 142 1.27 11.36 13.41
CA GLN A 142 0.11 12.13 13.86
C GLN A 142 -1.15 11.25 13.86
N ILE A 143 -1.41 10.56 12.75
CA ILE A 143 -2.56 9.65 12.60
C ILE A 143 -2.49 8.53 13.65
N GLU A 144 -1.34 7.89 13.83
CA GLU A 144 -1.19 6.80 14.80
C GLU A 144 -1.45 7.26 16.24
N GLN A 145 -0.95 8.43 16.63
CA GLN A 145 -1.17 8.99 17.96
C GLN A 145 -2.64 9.32 18.20
N GLU A 146 -3.30 9.91 17.21
CA GLU A 146 -4.72 10.24 17.29
C GLU A 146 -5.59 8.98 17.38
N ILE A 147 -5.31 7.97 16.54
CA ILE A 147 -6.03 6.70 16.57
C ILE A 147 -5.84 5.98 17.90
N TYR A 148 -4.62 5.97 18.43
CA TYR A 148 -4.35 5.35 19.73
C TYR A 148 -5.10 6.05 20.86
N HIS A 149 -5.26 7.37 20.79
CA HIS A 149 -6.03 8.13 21.76
C HIS A 149 -7.54 7.85 21.65
N ASP A 150 -8.08 7.97 20.44
CA ASP A 150 -9.52 7.94 20.18
C ASP A 150 -10.11 6.52 20.26
N PHE A 151 -9.31 5.50 19.97
CA PHE A 151 -9.76 4.10 19.90
C PHE A 151 -9.04 3.17 20.89
N GLN A 152 -8.49 3.69 21.99
CA GLN A 152 -7.77 2.89 23.00
C GLN A 152 -8.58 1.71 23.56
N ASP A 153 -9.92 1.82 23.60
CA ASP A 153 -10.82 0.80 24.15
C ASP A 153 -11.20 -0.28 23.12
N PHE A 154 -10.71 -0.18 21.88
CA PHE A 154 -11.07 -1.09 20.79
C PHE A 154 -9.87 -1.89 20.31
N ASN A 155 -10.11 -3.16 19.95
CA ASN A 155 -9.07 -4.01 19.38
C ASN A 155 -8.87 -3.70 17.89
N ILE A 156 -7.85 -2.88 17.58
CA ILE A 156 -7.48 -2.56 16.20
C ILE A 156 -6.68 -3.71 15.60
N VAL A 157 -7.20 -4.31 14.52
CA VAL A 157 -6.57 -5.41 13.78
C VAL A 157 -5.65 -4.89 12.69
N ARG A 158 -6.01 -3.77 12.06
CA ARG A 158 -5.28 -3.21 10.93
C ARG A 158 -5.43 -1.70 10.85
N LEU A 159 -4.33 -1.02 10.55
CA LEU A 159 -4.30 0.39 10.17
C LEU A 159 -3.70 0.50 8.76
N GLN A 160 -4.47 1.07 7.84
CA GLN A 160 -4.05 1.36 6.48
C GLN A 160 -4.18 2.86 6.24
N ILE A 161 -3.14 3.52 5.75
CA ILE A 161 -3.16 4.94 5.40
C ILE A 161 -2.93 5.07 3.91
N GLU A 162 -3.87 5.70 3.25
CA GLU A 162 -3.93 5.86 1.81
C GLU A 162 -3.71 7.31 1.43
N SER A 163 -2.78 7.58 0.54
CA SER A 163 -2.67 8.86 -0.16
C SER A 163 -3.64 8.86 -1.33
N LEU A 164 -4.32 9.98 -1.61
CA LEU A 164 -4.99 10.13 -2.91
C LEU A 164 -3.96 10.00 -4.04
N VAL A 165 -4.36 9.38 -5.16
CA VAL A 165 -3.49 9.21 -6.33
C VAL A 165 -3.05 10.56 -6.93
N SER A 166 -3.84 11.60 -6.71
CA SER A 166 -3.61 12.97 -7.19
C SER A 166 -2.61 13.76 -6.34
N ASN A 167 -2.20 13.24 -5.18
CA ASN A 167 -1.26 13.96 -4.31
C ASN A 167 0.09 14.18 -5.01
N GLU A 168 0.77 15.24 -4.59
CA GLU A 168 2.14 15.52 -5.00
C GLU A 168 3.07 14.45 -4.40
N GLY A 169 4.03 13.96 -5.19
CA GLY A 169 5.03 12.99 -4.75
C GLY A 169 4.60 11.52 -4.79
N VAL A 170 3.37 11.22 -5.23
CA VAL A 170 2.97 9.84 -5.57
C VAL A 170 3.83 9.36 -6.75
N PRO A 171 4.42 8.15 -6.71
CA PRO A 171 5.39 7.71 -7.71
C PRO A 171 4.76 7.63 -9.11
N GLU A 172 5.33 8.36 -10.07
CA GLU A 172 4.79 8.49 -11.43
C GLU A 172 5.12 7.27 -12.29
N GLY A 173 6.41 6.91 -12.31
CA GLY A 173 6.96 5.88 -13.18
C GLY A 173 7.36 4.61 -12.45
N PHE A 174 7.53 3.51 -13.21
CA PHE A 174 8.04 2.24 -12.69
C PHE A 174 9.41 2.38 -12.02
N THR A 175 10.30 3.16 -12.62
CA THR A 175 11.67 3.37 -12.12
C THR A 175 11.66 4.07 -10.77
N GLU A 176 10.92 5.17 -10.65
CA GLU A 176 10.75 5.92 -9.40
C GLU A 176 10.13 5.04 -8.31
N ARG A 177 9.05 4.34 -8.65
CA ARG A 177 8.40 3.38 -7.75
C ARG A 177 9.39 2.35 -7.21
N LYS A 178 10.24 1.78 -8.07
CA LYS A 178 11.18 0.72 -7.71
C LYS A 178 12.34 1.23 -6.86
N LEU A 179 12.82 2.45 -7.13
CA LEU A 179 14.00 3.02 -6.49
C LEU A 179 13.70 3.59 -5.11
N PHE A 180 12.54 4.19 -4.90
CA PHE A 180 12.27 4.96 -3.68
C PHE A 180 11.25 4.27 -2.76
N TRP A 181 10.31 3.48 -3.29
CA TRP A 181 9.22 2.90 -2.50
C TRP A 181 9.38 1.40 -2.21
N ASN A 182 8.90 0.93 -1.06
CA ASN A 182 8.95 -0.49 -0.68
C ASN A 182 7.86 -1.30 -1.42
N ARG A 183 8.02 -2.61 -1.61
CA ARG A 183 7.02 -3.50 -2.21
C ARG A 183 5.67 -3.50 -1.48
N SER A 184 5.66 -3.15 -0.19
CA SER A 184 4.44 -2.99 0.61
C SER A 184 3.58 -1.78 0.21
N ASN A 185 4.12 -0.83 -0.56
CA ASN A 185 3.33 0.27 -1.10
C ASN A 185 2.67 -0.16 -2.42
N TYR A 186 1.44 0.24 -2.69
CA TYR A 186 0.77 -0.18 -3.93
C TYR A 186 -0.37 0.76 -4.28
N PHE A 187 -0.78 0.76 -5.55
CA PHE A 187 -1.98 1.49 -5.96
C PHE A 187 -3.21 0.64 -5.66
N ILE A 188 -4.25 1.28 -5.14
CA ILE A 188 -5.54 0.65 -4.86
C ILE A 188 -6.64 1.42 -5.59
N PHE A 189 -7.58 0.68 -6.16
CA PHE A 189 -8.76 1.22 -6.84
C PHE A 189 -10.00 0.56 -6.25
N TYR A 190 -10.94 1.38 -5.83
CA TYR A 190 -12.22 0.97 -5.27
C TYR A 190 -13.31 1.19 -6.32
N TYR A 191 -13.99 0.13 -6.72
CA TYR A 191 -15.06 0.18 -7.72
C TYR A 191 -16.40 -0.15 -7.08
N LEU A 192 -17.39 0.69 -7.31
CA LEU A 192 -18.78 0.42 -6.98
C LEU A 192 -19.45 -0.32 -8.15
N ILE A 193 -20.19 -1.37 -7.82
CA ILE A 193 -21.19 -1.96 -8.72
C ILE A 193 -22.55 -1.72 -8.07
N PRO A 194 -23.35 -0.78 -8.62
CA PRO A 194 -24.69 -0.52 -8.10
C PRO A 194 -25.61 -1.72 -8.41
N LEU A 195 -26.32 -2.22 -7.39
CA LEU A 195 -27.33 -3.26 -7.56
C LEU A 195 -28.69 -2.68 -7.24
N GLU A 196 -29.46 -2.35 -8.28
CA GLU A 196 -30.83 -1.91 -8.09
C GLU A 196 -31.68 -3.08 -7.56
N LYS A 197 -32.35 -2.86 -6.42
CA LYS A 197 -33.36 -3.78 -5.86
C LYS A 197 -32.87 -5.21 -5.60
N ASP A 198 -31.60 -5.39 -5.25
CA ASP A 198 -31.04 -6.72 -4.90
C ASP A 198 -31.07 -6.99 -3.40
N GLY A 199 -32.20 -6.74 -2.72
CA GLY A 199 -32.30 -6.89 -1.25
C GLY A 199 -31.96 -8.28 -0.71
N LYS A 200 -31.95 -9.32 -1.56
CA LYS A 200 -31.58 -10.70 -1.23
C LYS A 200 -30.15 -11.11 -1.66
N GLY A 201 -29.42 -10.24 -2.37
CA GLY A 201 -28.05 -10.52 -2.81
C GLY A 201 -27.92 -11.58 -3.92
N GLU A 202 -28.98 -11.84 -4.70
CA GLU A 202 -28.94 -12.85 -5.77
C GLU A 202 -28.17 -12.34 -7.00
N ASN A 203 -28.34 -11.06 -7.35
CA ASN A 203 -27.57 -10.43 -8.43
C ASN A 203 -26.11 -10.25 -8.01
N LEU A 204 -25.89 -9.91 -6.74
CA LEU A 204 -24.58 -9.87 -6.10
C LEU A 204 -23.85 -11.21 -6.24
N LYS A 205 -24.48 -12.34 -5.86
CA LYS A 205 -23.90 -13.69 -6.03
C LYS A 205 -23.53 -14.01 -7.48
N LYS A 206 -24.41 -13.68 -8.43
CA LYS A 206 -24.14 -13.90 -9.87
C LYS A 206 -22.95 -13.08 -10.37
N ILE A 207 -22.87 -11.82 -9.98
CA ILE A 207 -21.78 -10.91 -10.36
C ILE A 207 -20.46 -11.39 -9.75
N VAL A 208 -20.43 -11.73 -8.47
CA VAL A 208 -19.25 -12.30 -7.79
C VAL A 208 -18.75 -13.55 -8.52
N ASN A 209 -19.64 -14.48 -8.88
CA ASN A 209 -19.28 -15.69 -9.61
C ASN A 209 -18.80 -15.40 -11.05
N THR A 210 -19.35 -14.37 -11.68
CA THR A 210 -18.94 -13.94 -13.04
C THR A 210 -17.56 -13.29 -13.03
N TYR A 211 -17.26 -12.43 -12.05
CA TYR A 211 -15.92 -11.86 -11.87
C TYR A 211 -14.87 -12.95 -11.56
N ARG A 212 -15.18 -13.87 -10.64
CA ARG A 212 -14.27 -14.99 -10.29
C ARG A 212 -13.97 -15.92 -11.47
N SER A 213 -14.92 -16.09 -12.40
CA SER A 213 -14.75 -16.97 -13.57
C SER A 213 -14.13 -16.28 -14.79
N LYS A 214 -14.43 -15.00 -15.02
CA LYS A 214 -13.96 -14.25 -16.20
C LYS A 214 -12.68 -13.43 -15.98
N HIS A 215 -12.34 -13.11 -14.75
CA HIS A 215 -11.19 -12.26 -14.42
C HIS A 215 -10.20 -13.00 -13.53
N ARG A 216 -9.60 -14.06 -14.08
CA ARG A 216 -8.31 -14.56 -13.58
C ARG A 216 -7.21 -13.69 -14.17
N PHE A 217 -6.99 -12.52 -13.58
CA PHE A 217 -5.76 -11.77 -13.83
C PHE A 217 -4.63 -12.47 -13.06
N ASN A 218 -4.15 -13.58 -13.60
CA ASN A 218 -2.92 -14.21 -13.12
C ASN A 218 -1.74 -13.38 -13.64
N SER A 219 -1.47 -12.26 -12.98
CA SER A 219 -0.19 -11.58 -13.12
C SER A 219 0.32 -11.27 -11.72
N ASP A 220 1.60 -11.49 -11.48
CA ASP A 220 2.26 -11.37 -10.16
C ASP A 220 2.14 -9.98 -9.49
N ASN A 221 1.48 -9.02 -10.14
CA ASN A 221 1.38 -7.62 -9.74
C ASN A 221 -0.07 -7.09 -9.63
N ILE A 222 -1.10 -7.90 -9.92
CA ILE A 222 -2.50 -7.47 -9.87
C ILE A 222 -3.28 -8.40 -8.96
N ASP A 223 -3.72 -7.89 -7.81
CA ASP A 223 -4.63 -8.59 -6.92
C ASP A 223 -6.01 -7.94 -6.98
N LEU A 224 -6.99 -8.67 -7.50
CA LEU A 224 -8.40 -8.29 -7.42
C LEU A 224 -9.01 -8.97 -6.19
N LEU A 225 -9.32 -8.16 -5.18
CA LEU A 225 -10.06 -8.57 -4.00
C LEU A 225 -11.54 -8.25 -4.16
N HIS A 226 -12.34 -9.19 -3.72
CA HIS A 226 -13.79 -9.17 -3.82
C HIS A 226 -14.35 -9.04 -2.41
N ASN A 227 -14.62 -7.81 -2.00
CA ASN A 227 -15.21 -7.52 -0.70
C ASN A 227 -16.66 -7.11 -0.90
N GLU A 228 -17.58 -7.79 -0.23
CA GLU A 228 -18.99 -7.42 -0.24
C GLU A 228 -19.20 -6.33 0.80
N PHE A 229 -19.82 -5.20 0.41
CA PHE A 229 -20.11 -4.12 1.33
C PHE A 229 -21.62 -4.01 1.51
N LYS A 230 -22.05 -3.77 2.74
CA LYS A 230 -23.40 -3.29 3.00
C LYS A 230 -23.26 -1.89 3.54
N GLN A 231 -23.31 -0.90 2.66
CA GLN A 231 -23.51 0.46 3.14
C GLN A 231 -24.99 0.58 3.53
N ILE A 232 -25.26 0.55 4.84
CA ILE A 232 -26.62 0.74 5.38
C ILE A 232 -26.95 2.23 5.25
N ASN A 233 -27.35 2.65 4.05
CA ASN A 233 -28.15 3.83 3.83
C ASN A 233 -28.92 3.61 2.53
N ASN A 234 -30.25 3.61 2.63
CA ASN A 234 -31.20 3.53 1.52
C ASN A 234 -31.26 2.18 0.76
N GLU A 235 -31.84 1.12 1.36
CA GLU A 235 -32.42 -0.10 0.72
C GLU A 235 -31.65 -0.85 -0.40
N ASN A 236 -30.46 -0.38 -0.79
CA ASN A 236 -29.71 -0.80 -1.94
C ASN A 236 -28.44 -1.49 -1.47
N LEU A 237 -28.15 -2.65 -2.06
CA LEU A 237 -26.87 -3.33 -1.87
C LEU A 237 -25.86 -2.80 -2.89
N HIS A 238 -24.64 -2.61 -2.43
CA HIS A 238 -23.53 -2.16 -3.24
C HIS A 238 -22.41 -3.20 -3.17
N TYR A 239 -21.94 -3.68 -4.30
CA TYR A 239 -20.71 -4.46 -4.31
C TYR A 239 -19.54 -3.54 -4.52
N ILE A 240 -18.47 -3.70 -3.74
CA ILE A 240 -17.23 -2.97 -4.00
C ILE A 240 -16.14 -3.97 -4.40
N SER A 241 -15.69 -3.85 -5.64
CA SER A 241 -14.49 -4.56 -6.06
C SER A 241 -13.27 -3.71 -5.74
N ILE A 242 -12.22 -4.34 -5.22
CA ILE A 242 -10.96 -3.66 -4.93
C ILE A 242 -9.89 -4.25 -5.85
N MET A 243 -9.20 -3.39 -6.57
CA MET A 243 -7.99 -3.77 -7.30
C MET A 243 -6.76 -3.22 -6.61
N ARG A 244 -5.74 -4.06 -6.45
CA ARG A 244 -4.43 -3.67 -5.96
C ARG A 244 -3.40 -3.90 -7.07
N LEU A 245 -2.61 -2.87 -7.36
CA LEU A 245 -1.53 -2.92 -8.34
C LEU A 245 -0.19 -2.69 -7.65
N PHE A 246 0.63 -3.74 -7.62
CA PHE A 246 1.97 -3.72 -7.05
C PHE A 246 3.00 -3.37 -8.12
N ASN A 247 4.14 -2.82 -7.70
CA ASN A 247 5.30 -2.59 -8.57
C ASN A 247 5.01 -1.79 -9.85
N VAL A 248 4.01 -0.89 -9.85
CA VAL A 248 3.72 0.01 -10.97
C VAL A 248 3.79 1.47 -10.48
N GLY A 249 4.06 2.39 -11.40
CA GLY A 249 3.90 3.84 -11.18
C GLY A 249 2.48 4.30 -11.52
N ARG A 250 2.13 5.53 -11.14
CA ARG A 250 0.81 6.15 -11.33
C ARG A 250 0.32 6.10 -12.77
N GLU A 251 1.15 6.47 -13.75
CA GLU A 251 0.74 6.48 -15.17
C GLU A 251 0.22 5.11 -15.60
N LYS A 252 1.01 4.06 -15.31
CA LYS A 252 0.65 2.70 -15.71
C LYS A 252 -0.53 2.17 -14.90
N ALA A 253 -0.63 2.54 -13.62
CA ALA A 253 -1.74 2.15 -12.77
C ALA A 253 -3.08 2.70 -13.30
N LEU A 254 -3.11 3.96 -13.74
CA LEU A 254 -4.31 4.58 -14.32
C LEU A 254 -4.68 3.95 -15.68
N VAL A 255 -3.69 3.68 -16.55
CA VAL A 255 -3.95 2.98 -17.82
C VAL A 255 -4.55 1.58 -17.59
N ILE A 256 -4.00 0.81 -16.64
CA ILE A 256 -4.54 -0.51 -16.28
C ILE A 256 -5.98 -0.38 -15.74
N ASN A 257 -6.24 0.63 -14.90
CA ASN A 257 -7.58 0.91 -14.40
C ASN A 257 -8.57 1.17 -15.55
N ASP A 258 -8.19 1.99 -16.52
CA ASP A 258 -9.07 2.35 -17.64
C ASP A 258 -9.36 1.14 -18.54
N GLU A 259 -8.34 0.31 -18.81
CA GLU A 259 -8.50 -0.97 -19.53
C GLU A 259 -9.47 -1.92 -18.82
N ILE A 260 -9.43 -1.96 -17.48
CA ILE A 260 -10.33 -2.80 -16.67
C ILE A 260 -11.76 -2.27 -16.70
N ILE A 261 -11.96 -0.96 -16.53
CA ILE A 261 -13.29 -0.35 -16.63
C ILE A 261 -13.89 -0.61 -18.01
N GLU A 262 -13.11 -0.43 -19.08
CA GLU A 262 -13.58 -0.67 -20.45
C GLU A 262 -13.95 -2.14 -20.69
N ASN A 263 -13.09 -3.08 -20.29
CA ASN A 263 -13.36 -4.51 -20.40
C ASN A 263 -14.58 -4.93 -19.58
N SER A 264 -14.78 -4.34 -18.41
CA SER A 264 -15.92 -4.62 -17.55
C SER A 264 -17.23 -4.13 -18.18
N ASN A 265 -17.22 -2.94 -18.77
CA ASN A 265 -18.35 -2.40 -19.53
C ASN A 265 -18.71 -3.28 -20.74
N ARG A 266 -17.72 -3.75 -21.51
CA ARG A 266 -17.94 -4.69 -22.63
C ARG A 266 -18.56 -6.02 -22.18
N ASN A 267 -18.35 -6.41 -20.93
CA ASN A 267 -18.90 -7.63 -20.34
C ASN A 267 -20.25 -7.43 -19.63
N ASN A 268 -20.88 -6.25 -19.76
CA ASN A 268 -22.12 -5.86 -19.06
C ASN A 268 -21.99 -5.92 -17.53
N LEU A 269 -20.80 -5.61 -17.01
CA LEU A 269 -20.53 -5.49 -15.59
C LEU A 269 -19.98 -4.09 -15.33
N PRO A 270 -20.80 -3.04 -15.34
CA PRO A 270 -20.28 -1.69 -15.22
C PRO A 270 -19.60 -1.49 -13.85
N LEU A 271 -18.35 -1.07 -13.88
CA LEU A 271 -17.59 -0.65 -12.70
C LEU A 271 -17.60 0.88 -12.64
N THR A 272 -18.07 1.44 -11.53
CA THR A 272 -17.93 2.88 -11.26
C THR A 272 -16.77 3.08 -10.31
N LEU A 273 -15.69 3.72 -10.77
CA LEU A 273 -14.56 4.06 -9.90
C LEU A 273 -15.04 5.03 -8.81
N MET A 274 -14.89 4.63 -7.55
CA MET A 274 -15.19 5.48 -6.39
C MET A 274 -13.97 6.28 -5.95
N LYS A 275 -12.84 5.58 -5.87
CA LYS A 275 -11.62 6.11 -5.24
C LYS A 275 -10.41 5.40 -5.81
N SER A 276 -9.37 6.18 -6.06
CA SER A 276 -8.04 5.71 -6.45
C SER A 276 -7.02 6.26 -5.45
N SER A 277 -6.15 5.40 -4.95
CA SER A 277 -5.22 5.77 -3.89
C SER A 277 -3.91 5.00 -3.98
N PHE A 278 -2.92 5.51 -3.28
CA PHE A 278 -1.61 4.88 -3.12
C PHE A 278 -1.40 4.58 -1.64
N ILE A 279 -1.14 3.32 -1.31
CA ILE A 279 -0.92 2.88 0.06
C ILE A 279 0.47 3.30 0.50
N VAL A 280 0.52 4.25 1.42
CA VAL A 280 1.78 4.78 1.98
C VAL A 280 2.18 4.05 3.25
N TYR A 281 1.20 3.51 3.99
CA TYR A 281 1.43 2.80 5.23
C TYR A 281 0.36 1.74 5.45
N GLU A 282 0.79 0.56 5.86
CA GLU A 282 -0.10 -0.52 6.27
C GLU A 282 0.54 -1.32 7.40
N LYS A 283 -0.20 -1.49 8.50
CA LYS A 283 0.22 -2.27 9.65
C LYS A 283 -0.90 -3.21 10.06
N ASN A 284 -0.64 -4.51 10.00
CA ASN A 284 -1.48 -5.54 10.59
C ASN A 284 -1.07 -5.72 12.05
N ILE A 285 -1.89 -5.23 12.96
CA ILE A 285 -1.63 -5.22 14.41
C ILE A 285 -2.06 -6.56 15.04
N GLY A 286 -3.07 -7.22 14.48
CA GLY A 286 -3.64 -8.47 15.02
C GLY A 286 -3.00 -9.79 14.59
N LEU A 287 -1.98 -9.79 13.70
CA LEU A 287 -1.39 -11.03 13.16
C LEU A 287 -0.13 -11.53 13.90
N ASN A 288 0.28 -10.90 15.01
CA ASN A 288 1.43 -11.33 15.82
C ASN A 288 1.11 -12.44 16.85
N HIS A 289 -0.05 -13.07 16.76
CA HIS A 289 -0.36 -14.28 17.52
C HIS A 289 -0.83 -15.39 16.58
N LYS A 290 0.12 -16.08 15.94
CA LYS A 290 0.05 -17.51 15.63
C LYS A 290 1.46 -18.04 15.36
#